data_AF-A0A497PU76-F1
#
_entry.id   AF-A0A497PU76-F1
#
_cell.length_a   1.000
_cell.length_b   1.000
_cell.length_c   1.000
_cell.angle_alpha   90.00
_cell.angle_beta   90.00
_cell.angle_gamma   90.00
#
_symmetry.space_group_name_H-M   'P 1'
#
loop_
_entity.id
_entity.type
_entity.pdbx_description
1 polymer ?
#
loop_
_entity_poly.entity_id
_entity_poly.type
_entity_poly.pdbx_seq_one_letter_code
_entity_poly.pdbx_strand_id
1 'polypeptide(L)'
;MTSTAFTITDFTKLIDPYTEIVVVAPWNGLPVPVTIRMLDSVSLTSCGEFNTASEVIEKEETDKEVDLENIIRAKNIHENLLKLALVHPTFNELESYLKTNDFYTQAKKEVEEIRALIDTLDSQADKQEHSSRLELLELSLAFVLPEDFTSYIVTVLLQKEATDINKLTRDTLLQAGFLGEKYNKRPSEFIEGIFTKKNAVDIDVTALALVADYRDQKKVEKGSMKWIRGGKK
;
A
#
# COMPACT_ATOMS: atom_id res chain seq x y z
N MET A 1 -9.32 -22.44 -21.56
CA MET A 1 -8.10 -21.88 -20.97
C MET A 1 -7.85 -22.61 -19.67
N THR A 2 -6.71 -23.29 -19.53
CA THR A 2 -6.35 -24.03 -18.32
C THR A 2 -5.79 -23.03 -17.30
N SER A 3 -6.58 -22.73 -16.27
CA SER A 3 -6.13 -21.96 -15.11
C SER A 3 -5.17 -22.79 -14.30
N THR A 4 -3.87 -22.54 -14.41
CA THR A 4 -2.85 -23.10 -13.52
C THR A 4 -2.88 -22.37 -12.19
N ALA A 5 -3.10 -23.10 -11.10
CA ALA A 5 -2.93 -22.58 -9.75
C ALA A 5 -1.44 -22.32 -9.50
N PHE A 6 -1.08 -21.08 -9.14
CA PHE A 6 0.30 -20.70 -8.86
C PHE A 6 0.66 -21.00 -7.39
N THR A 7 1.85 -21.57 -7.17
CA THR A 7 2.40 -21.80 -5.83
C THR A 7 3.30 -20.64 -5.40
N ILE A 8 3.59 -20.50 -4.11
CA ILE A 8 4.48 -19.44 -3.56
C ILE A 8 5.87 -19.44 -4.24
N THR A 9 6.34 -20.60 -4.68
CA THR A 9 7.60 -20.80 -5.41
C THR A 9 7.61 -20.20 -6.83
N ASP A 10 6.44 -19.99 -7.44
CA ASP A 10 6.33 -19.46 -8.81
C ASP A 10 6.42 -17.93 -8.88
N PHE A 11 6.40 -17.22 -7.74
CA PHE A 11 6.64 -15.76 -7.68
C PHE A 11 8.09 -15.36 -7.98
N THR A 12 8.95 -16.31 -8.35
CA THR A 12 10.32 -15.99 -8.78
C THR A 12 10.38 -15.30 -10.15
N LYS A 13 9.28 -15.26 -10.91
CA LYS A 13 9.18 -14.54 -12.17
C LYS A 13 8.12 -13.44 -12.09
N LEU A 14 8.45 -12.27 -12.65
CA LEU A 14 7.50 -11.18 -12.79
C LEU A 14 6.32 -11.64 -13.66
N ILE A 15 5.12 -11.29 -13.22
CA ILE A 15 3.88 -11.58 -13.94
C ILE A 15 3.57 -10.38 -14.83
N ASP A 16 3.30 -10.67 -16.10
CA ASP A 16 3.00 -9.62 -17.08
C ASP A 16 1.67 -8.91 -16.76
N PRO A 17 1.55 -7.60 -17.05
CA PRO A 17 0.30 -6.87 -16.91
C PRO A 17 -0.85 -7.52 -17.70
N TYR A 18 -2.08 -7.35 -17.22
CA TYR A 18 -3.32 -7.92 -17.76
C TYR A 18 -3.43 -9.44 -17.71
N THR A 19 -2.41 -10.14 -17.20
CA THR A 19 -2.48 -11.59 -16.93
C THR A 19 -3.47 -11.86 -15.81
N GLU A 20 -4.37 -12.82 -16.03
CA GLU A 20 -5.25 -13.33 -14.99
C GLU A 20 -4.61 -14.53 -14.30
N ILE A 21 -4.55 -14.47 -12.96
CA ILE A 21 -3.96 -15.51 -12.12
C ILE A 21 -4.94 -15.89 -11.00
N VAL A 22 -4.89 -17.14 -10.59
CA VAL A 22 -5.62 -17.61 -9.41
C VAL A 22 -4.67 -17.65 -8.22
N VAL A 23 -5.03 -16.95 -7.15
CA VAL A 23 -4.31 -16.90 -5.89
C VAL A 23 -5.19 -17.38 -4.75
N VAL A 24 -4.58 -17.87 -3.68
CA VAL A 24 -5.28 -18.26 -2.46
C VAL A 24 -5.05 -17.19 -1.40
N ALA A 25 -6.01 -16.28 -1.27
CA ALA A 25 -5.92 -15.14 -0.38
C ALA A 25 -6.48 -15.47 1.01
N PRO A 26 -5.89 -14.96 2.11
CA PRO A 26 -6.43 -15.12 3.44
C PRO A 26 -7.70 -14.27 3.60
N TRP A 27 -8.71 -14.79 4.28
CA TRP A 27 -9.97 -14.12 4.59
C TRP A 27 -10.27 -14.33 6.06
N ASN A 28 -9.82 -13.41 6.91
CA ASN A 28 -9.80 -13.60 8.36
C ASN A 28 -9.12 -14.93 8.76
N GLY A 29 -7.98 -15.22 8.12
CA GLY A 29 -7.21 -16.45 8.31
C GLY A 29 -7.71 -17.68 7.55
N LEU A 30 -8.86 -17.64 6.87
CA LEU A 30 -9.33 -18.73 6.02
C LEU A 30 -8.82 -18.58 4.58
N PRO A 31 -8.27 -19.62 3.95
CA PRO A 31 -7.81 -19.54 2.57
C PRO A 31 -8.99 -19.53 1.58
N VAL A 32 -9.07 -18.49 0.74
CA VAL A 32 -10.11 -18.32 -0.28
C VAL A 32 -9.46 -18.19 -1.66
N PRO A 33 -9.81 -19.06 -2.63
CA PRO A 33 -9.31 -18.92 -3.99
C PRO A 33 -9.99 -17.75 -4.69
N VAL A 34 -9.20 -16.85 -5.27
CA VAL A 34 -9.68 -15.71 -6.04
C VAL A 34 -8.87 -15.55 -7.32
N THR A 35 -9.53 -15.10 -8.37
CA THR A 35 -8.92 -14.75 -9.65
C THR A 35 -8.69 -13.26 -9.68
N ILE A 36 -7.44 -12.85 -9.91
CA ILE A 36 -7.06 -11.45 -10.06
C ILE A 36 -6.41 -11.20 -11.41
N ARG A 37 -6.60 -10.00 -11.94
CA ARG A 37 -5.91 -9.49 -13.12
C ARG A 37 -4.77 -8.58 -12.68
N MET A 38 -3.57 -8.88 -13.17
CA MET A 38 -2.41 -8.01 -12.95
C MET A 38 -2.64 -6.65 -13.61
N LEU A 39 -2.29 -5.59 -12.88
CA LEU A 39 -2.48 -4.22 -13.33
C LEU A 39 -1.19 -3.68 -13.94
N ASP A 40 -1.31 -2.87 -14.99
CA ASP A 40 -0.19 -2.13 -15.54
C ASP A 40 0.14 -0.90 -14.66
N SER A 41 1.28 -0.25 -14.93
CA SER A 41 1.71 0.90 -14.14
C SER A 41 0.72 2.07 -14.17
N VAL A 42 -0.02 2.24 -15.28
CA VAL A 42 -1.00 3.32 -15.40
C VAL A 42 -2.22 3.04 -14.53
N SER A 43 -2.76 1.82 -14.57
CA SER A 43 -3.89 1.43 -13.73
C SER A 43 -3.55 1.51 -12.24
N LEU A 44 -2.36 1.07 -11.83
CA LEU A 44 -1.88 1.20 -10.45
C LEU A 44 -1.86 2.66 -9.98
N THR A 45 -1.27 3.55 -10.78
CA THR A 45 -1.17 4.98 -10.42
C THR A 45 -2.53 5.68 -10.43
N SER A 46 -3.49 5.23 -11.25
CA SER A 46 -4.84 5.81 -11.29
C SER A 46 -5.66 5.58 -10.01
N CYS A 47 -5.29 4.58 -9.19
CA CYS A 47 -5.94 4.29 -7.91
C CYS A 47 -5.52 5.26 -6.79
N GLY A 48 -4.47 6.05 -7.04
CA GLY A 48 -3.89 7.03 -6.13
C GLY A 48 -2.37 6.96 -6.12
N GLU A 49 -1.75 8.01 -5.60
CA GLU A 49 -0.29 8.03 -5.42
C GLU A 49 0.09 7.10 -4.27
N PHE A 50 0.69 5.98 -4.64
CA PHE A 50 1.27 5.00 -3.73
C PHE A 50 2.70 4.70 -4.17
N ASN A 51 3.67 4.98 -3.30
CA ASN A 51 5.08 4.80 -3.60
C ASN A 51 5.65 3.64 -2.78
N THR A 52 5.92 2.53 -3.47
CA THR A 52 6.46 1.31 -2.84
C THR A 52 7.84 1.50 -2.22
N ALA A 53 8.69 2.35 -2.79
CA ALA A 53 10.02 2.62 -2.25
C ALA A 53 9.95 3.47 -0.97
N SER A 54 9.03 4.43 -0.90
CA SER A 54 8.85 5.27 0.30
C SER A 54 8.40 4.45 1.51
N GLU A 55 7.48 3.50 1.35
CA GLU A 55 7.03 2.63 2.44
C GLU A 55 8.17 1.82 3.08
N VAL A 56 9.15 1.37 2.27
CA VAL A 56 10.30 0.61 2.78
C VAL A 56 11.16 1.49 3.68
N ILE A 57 11.36 2.76 3.31
CA ILE A 57 12.13 3.72 4.11
C ILE A 57 11.37 4.11 5.38
N GLU A 58 10.06 4.37 5.29
CA GLU A 58 9.27 4.79 6.44
C GLU A 58 9.18 3.72 7.52
N LYS A 59 9.23 2.42 7.15
CA LYS A 59 9.33 1.32 8.12
C LYS A 59 10.63 1.35 8.95
N GLU A 60 11.68 2.03 8.48
CA GLU A 60 12.90 2.25 9.27
C GLU A 60 12.73 3.39 10.31
N GLU A 61 11.72 4.24 10.16
CA GLU A 61 11.41 5.39 11.02
C GLU A 61 10.19 5.08 11.94
N THR A 62 10.39 4.24 12.95
CA THR A 62 9.33 3.57 13.74
C THR A 62 8.48 4.43 14.69
N ASP A 63 8.62 5.76 14.74
CA ASP A 63 8.00 6.62 15.76
C ASP A 63 6.96 7.63 15.23
N LYS A 64 6.36 7.40 14.06
CA LYS A 64 5.30 8.29 13.54
C LYS A 64 3.95 7.93 14.17
N GLU A 65 3.31 8.94 14.75
CA GLU A 65 1.92 8.86 15.22
C GLU A 65 1.01 8.46 14.05
N VAL A 66 0.10 7.52 14.29
CA VAL A 66 -0.77 6.96 13.26
C VAL A 66 -1.86 7.99 12.93
N ASP A 67 -1.71 8.63 11.78
CA ASP A 67 -2.68 9.60 11.26
C ASP A 67 -3.86 8.88 10.58
N LEU A 68 -5.08 9.12 11.07
CA LEU A 68 -6.32 8.56 10.55
C LEU A 68 -6.53 8.92 9.08
N GLU A 69 -6.17 10.13 8.66
CA GLU A 69 -6.34 10.58 7.27
C GLU A 69 -5.48 9.73 6.33
N ASN A 70 -4.26 9.40 6.75
CA ASN A 70 -3.37 8.50 6.00
C ASN A 70 -3.91 7.07 5.93
N ILE A 71 -4.51 6.56 7.02
CA ILE A 71 -5.18 5.24 7.00
C ILE A 71 -6.31 5.24 5.97
N ILE A 72 -7.20 6.24 6.02
CA ILE A 72 -8.35 6.33 5.11
C ILE A 72 -7.87 6.43 3.66
N ARG A 73 -6.84 7.25 3.40
CA ARG A 73 -6.22 7.36 2.07
C ARG A 73 -5.68 6.01 1.59
N ALA A 74 -4.93 5.29 2.43
CA ALA A 74 -4.37 3.98 2.07
C ALA A 74 -5.47 2.95 1.79
N LYS A 75 -6.51 2.90 2.63
CA LYS A 75 -7.67 2.01 2.45
C LYS A 75 -8.42 2.31 1.16
N ASN A 76 -8.63 3.58 0.81
CA ASN A 76 -9.24 3.98 -0.46
C ASN A 76 -8.42 3.52 -1.68
N ILE A 77 -7.09 3.68 -1.64
CA ILE A 77 -6.19 3.21 -2.70
C ILE A 77 -6.32 1.69 -2.84
N HIS A 78 -6.25 0.96 -1.73
CA HIS A 78 -6.37 -0.50 -1.75
C HIS A 78 -7.71 -0.96 -2.31
N GLU A 79 -8.81 -0.33 -1.90
CA GLU A 79 -10.14 -0.66 -2.42
C GLU A 79 -10.23 -0.45 -3.95
N ASN A 80 -9.71 0.68 -4.44
CA ASN A 80 -9.67 0.96 -5.88
C ASN A 80 -8.84 -0.07 -6.65
N LEU A 81 -7.70 -0.48 -6.08
CA LEU A 81 -6.88 -1.56 -6.66
C LEU A 81 -7.66 -2.87 -6.75
N LEU A 82 -8.36 -3.25 -5.68
CA LEU A 82 -9.17 -4.47 -5.66
C LEU A 82 -10.34 -4.40 -6.65
N LYS A 83 -11.01 -3.24 -6.78
CA LYS A 83 -12.07 -3.00 -7.77
C LYS A 83 -11.61 -3.24 -9.21
N LEU A 84 -10.37 -2.86 -9.54
CA LEU A 84 -9.80 -3.08 -10.87
C LEU A 84 -9.25 -4.50 -11.06
N ALA A 85 -8.70 -5.10 -10.01
CA ALA A 85 -7.98 -6.36 -10.09
C ALA A 85 -8.86 -7.60 -9.95
N LEU A 86 -9.89 -7.58 -9.10
CA LEU A 86 -10.69 -8.77 -8.81
C LEU A 86 -11.55 -9.17 -10.01
N VAL A 87 -11.28 -10.35 -10.58
CA VAL A 87 -12.03 -10.92 -11.70
C VAL A 87 -13.09 -11.91 -11.21
N HIS A 88 -12.75 -12.79 -10.26
CA HIS A 88 -13.71 -13.73 -9.68
C HIS A 88 -13.31 -14.21 -8.27
N PRO A 89 -14.17 -14.05 -7.26
CA PRO A 89 -15.35 -13.17 -7.28
C PRO A 89 -14.90 -11.72 -7.53
N THR A 90 -15.75 -10.95 -8.20
CA THR A 90 -15.55 -9.52 -8.41
C THR A 90 -15.69 -8.77 -7.08
N PHE A 91 -15.15 -7.55 -7.01
CA PHE A 91 -15.30 -6.70 -5.83
C PHE A 91 -16.77 -6.52 -5.43
N ASN A 92 -17.65 -6.22 -6.40
CA ASN A 92 -19.07 -5.98 -6.14
C ASN A 92 -19.80 -7.23 -5.65
N GLU A 93 -19.41 -8.42 -6.09
CA GLU A 93 -19.97 -9.69 -5.60
C GLU A 93 -19.57 -9.93 -4.13
N LEU A 94 -18.29 -9.72 -3.79
CA LEU A 94 -17.82 -9.81 -2.41
C LEU A 94 -18.50 -8.78 -1.51
N GLU A 95 -18.60 -7.54 -1.98
CA GLU A 95 -19.22 -6.44 -1.25
C GLU A 95 -20.71 -6.73 -1.00
N SER A 96 -21.43 -7.20 -2.02
CA SER A 96 -22.84 -7.57 -1.90
C SER A 96 -23.04 -8.72 -0.93
N TYR A 97 -22.20 -9.76 -1.00
CA TYR A 97 -22.23 -10.88 -0.07
C TYR A 97 -22.03 -10.42 1.37
N LEU A 98 -21.04 -9.57 1.62
CA LEU A 98 -20.75 -9.05 2.96
C LEU A 98 -21.85 -8.13 3.50
N LYS A 99 -22.46 -7.31 2.64
CA LYS A 99 -23.59 -6.43 3.03
C LYS A 99 -24.84 -7.21 3.44
N THR A 100 -24.97 -8.47 3.03
CA THR A 100 -26.07 -9.35 3.50
C THR A 100 -25.78 -10.06 4.82
N ASN A 101 -24.56 -9.94 5.35
CA ASN A 101 -24.19 -10.56 6.62
C ASN A 101 -24.89 -9.87 7.79
N ASP A 102 -25.32 -10.66 8.78
CA ASP A 102 -25.89 -10.19 10.04
C ASP A 102 -24.96 -9.17 10.73
N PHE A 103 -23.64 -9.36 10.65
CA PHE A 103 -22.67 -8.41 11.20
C PHE A 103 -22.81 -7.02 10.60
N TYR A 104 -22.91 -6.89 9.27
CA TYR A 104 -23.04 -5.59 8.60
C TYR A 104 -24.35 -4.89 9.00
N THR A 105 -25.43 -5.65 9.08
CA THR A 105 -26.74 -5.14 9.49
C THR A 105 -26.73 -4.69 10.96
N GLN A 106 -26.10 -5.45 11.84
CA GLN A 106 -25.95 -5.12 13.26
C GLN A 106 -25.08 -3.88 13.47
N ALA A 107 -23.90 -3.84 12.85
CA ALA A 107 -22.99 -2.70 12.93
C ALA A 107 -23.64 -1.42 12.39
N LYS A 108 -24.42 -1.51 11.30
CA LYS A 108 -25.19 -0.36 10.79
C LYS A 108 -26.25 0.12 11.77
N LYS A 109 -26.93 -0.79 12.48
CA LYS A 109 -27.91 -0.43 13.52
C LYS A 109 -27.21 0.23 14.71
N GLU A 110 -26.07 -0.31 15.13
CA GLU A 110 -25.27 0.22 16.23
C GLU A 110 -24.77 1.64 15.94
N VAL A 111 -24.36 1.93 14.71
CA VAL A 111 -23.98 3.29 14.26
C VAL A 111 -25.12 4.29 14.48
N GLU A 112 -26.36 3.94 14.10
CA GLU A 112 -27.52 4.81 14.29
C GLU A 112 -27.86 5.00 15.79
N GLU A 113 -27.71 3.94 16.60
CA GLU A 113 -27.93 4.00 18.05
C GLU A 113 -26.88 4.90 18.74
N ILE A 114 -25.60 4.77 18.39
CA ILE A 114 -24.53 5.60 18.95
C ILE A 114 -24.69 7.06 18.54
N ARG A 115 -25.05 7.34 17.28
CA ARG A 115 -25.34 8.71 16.81
C ARG A 115 -26.46 9.35 17.63
N ALA A 116 -27.58 8.63 17.81
CA ALA A 116 -28.69 9.12 18.62
C ALA A 116 -28.30 9.32 20.10
N LEU A 117 -27.43 8.45 20.65
CA LEU A 117 -26.96 8.55 22.02
C LEU A 117 -26.09 9.80 22.24
N ILE A 118 -25.16 10.10 21.31
CA ILE A 118 -24.25 11.26 21.39
C ILE A 118 -25.02 12.57 21.58
N ASP A 119 -26.16 12.73 20.89
CA ASP A 119 -27.01 13.92 20.98
C ASP A 119 -27.66 14.09 22.37
N THR A 120 -27.86 12.98 23.09
CA THR A 120 -28.55 12.96 24.41
C THR A 120 -27.61 13.03 25.61
N LEU A 121 -26.31 12.84 25.41
CA LEU A 121 -25.33 12.88 26.51
C LEU A 121 -25.07 14.34 26.94
N ASP A 122 -24.85 14.56 28.23
CA ASP A 122 -24.46 15.87 28.79
C ASP A 122 -22.94 15.97 28.99
N SER A 123 -22.28 14.84 29.25
CA SER A 123 -20.83 14.75 29.48
C SER A 123 -20.05 14.88 28.17
N GLN A 124 -19.11 15.83 28.11
CA GLN A 124 -18.21 15.97 26.97
C GLN A 124 -17.24 14.78 26.83
N ALA A 125 -16.81 14.19 27.94
CA ALA A 125 -15.93 13.02 27.92
C ALA A 125 -16.63 11.81 27.29
N ASP A 126 -17.87 11.55 27.69
CA ASP A 126 -18.67 10.43 27.18
C ASP A 126 -19.00 10.63 25.70
N LYS A 127 -19.31 11.86 25.28
CA LYS A 127 -19.48 12.20 23.86
C LYS A 127 -18.24 11.89 23.05
N GLN A 128 -17.06 12.22 23.56
CA GLN A 128 -15.81 11.97 22.84
C GLN A 128 -15.51 10.46 22.72
N GLU A 129 -15.76 9.68 23.77
CA GLU A 129 -15.61 8.22 23.73
C GLU A 129 -16.56 7.59 22.70
N HIS A 130 -17.84 7.96 22.73
CA HIS A 130 -18.83 7.47 21.77
C HIS A 130 -18.56 7.94 20.34
N SER A 131 -18.08 9.16 20.15
CA SER A 131 -17.68 9.67 18.82
C SER A 131 -16.49 8.89 18.25
N SER A 132 -15.49 8.59 19.09
CA SER A 132 -14.34 7.78 18.67
C SER A 132 -14.78 6.35 18.27
N ARG A 133 -15.69 5.75 19.04
CA ARG A 133 -16.27 4.43 18.69
C ARG A 133 -17.09 4.50 17.40
N LEU A 134 -17.87 5.56 17.21
CA LEU A 134 -18.66 5.79 16.00
C LEU A 134 -17.75 5.85 14.77
N GLU A 135 -16.67 6.64 14.83
CA GLU A 135 -15.70 6.76 13.73
C GLU A 135 -15.07 5.40 13.36
N LEU A 136 -14.70 4.59 14.35
CA LEU A 136 -14.15 3.24 14.11
C LEU A 136 -15.18 2.31 13.44
N LEU A 137 -16.43 2.35 13.89
CA LEU A 137 -17.51 1.56 13.28
C LEU A 137 -17.80 2.01 11.84
N GLU A 138 -17.88 3.32 11.60
CA GLU A 138 -18.07 3.88 10.27
C GLU A 138 -16.93 3.49 9.33
N LEU A 139 -15.68 3.51 9.80
CA LEU A 139 -14.52 3.06 9.04
C LEU A 139 -14.60 1.56 8.72
N SER A 140 -15.04 0.74 9.67
CA SER A 140 -15.24 -0.71 9.44
C SER A 140 -16.36 -1.02 8.44
N LEU A 141 -17.39 -0.17 8.38
CA LEU A 141 -18.50 -0.29 7.43
C LEU A 141 -18.15 0.25 6.04
N ALA A 142 -17.26 1.24 5.97
CA ALA A 142 -16.76 1.79 4.72
C ALA A 142 -15.87 0.79 3.98
N PHE A 143 -14.98 0.09 4.70
CA PHE A 143 -14.04 -0.86 4.13
C PHE A 143 -14.41 -2.29 4.53
N VAL A 144 -15.36 -2.88 3.81
CA VAL A 144 -15.98 -4.16 4.20
C VAL A 144 -15.06 -5.38 4.05
N LEU A 145 -14.05 -5.31 3.18
CA LEU A 145 -13.17 -6.46 2.93
C LEU A 145 -12.15 -6.61 4.07
N PRO A 146 -11.84 -7.85 4.50
CA PRO A 146 -10.81 -8.10 5.50
C PRO A 146 -9.46 -7.48 5.15
N GLU A 147 -8.74 -7.02 6.17
CA GLU A 147 -7.45 -6.37 6.00
C GLU A 147 -6.36 -7.33 5.50
N ASP A 148 -6.37 -8.57 5.99
CA ASP A 148 -5.44 -9.63 5.55
C ASP A 148 -5.64 -9.96 4.07
N PHE A 149 -6.89 -10.10 3.64
CA PHE A 149 -7.27 -10.29 2.24
C PHE A 149 -6.77 -9.14 1.38
N THR A 150 -7.13 -7.92 1.75
CA THR A 150 -6.81 -6.70 0.99
C THR A 150 -5.29 -6.52 0.85
N SER A 151 -4.56 -6.65 1.96
CA SER A 151 -3.10 -6.49 1.99
C SER A 151 -2.40 -7.56 1.17
N TYR A 152 -2.89 -8.80 1.20
CA TYR A 152 -2.34 -9.88 0.40
C TYR A 152 -2.50 -9.61 -1.11
N ILE A 153 -3.70 -9.25 -1.55
CA ILE A 153 -3.96 -8.95 -2.97
C ILE A 153 -3.11 -7.76 -3.45
N VAL A 154 -3.02 -6.69 -2.66
CA VAL A 154 -2.18 -5.53 -2.99
C VAL A 154 -0.70 -5.94 -3.08
N THR A 155 -0.23 -6.79 -2.18
CA THR A 155 1.16 -7.32 -2.21
C THR A 155 1.44 -8.08 -3.51
N VAL A 156 0.49 -8.90 -3.97
CA VAL A 156 0.60 -9.62 -5.24
C VAL A 156 0.59 -8.65 -6.42
N LEU A 157 -0.34 -7.69 -6.45
CA LEU A 157 -0.45 -6.70 -7.54
C LEU A 157 0.81 -5.85 -7.71
N LEU A 158 1.43 -5.48 -6.60
CA LEU A 158 2.69 -4.73 -6.58
C LEU A 158 3.91 -5.62 -6.79
N GLN A 159 3.72 -6.94 -6.87
CA GLN A 159 4.77 -7.93 -7.04
C GLN A 159 5.89 -7.79 -5.99
N LYS A 160 5.52 -7.43 -4.75
CA LYS A 160 6.47 -7.14 -3.66
C LYS A 160 7.37 -8.33 -3.33
N GLU A 161 6.84 -9.56 -3.42
CA GLU A 161 7.59 -10.79 -3.18
C GLU A 161 8.43 -11.24 -4.40
N ALA A 162 8.08 -10.79 -5.60
CA ALA A 162 8.75 -11.13 -6.85
C ALA A 162 9.82 -10.09 -7.27
N THR A 163 9.95 -9.01 -6.50
CA THR A 163 10.85 -7.89 -6.78
C THR A 163 11.82 -7.66 -5.63
N ASP A 164 12.93 -7.00 -5.93
CA ASP A 164 13.93 -6.62 -4.93
C ASP A 164 13.56 -5.32 -4.18
N ILE A 165 12.31 -4.84 -4.29
CA ILE A 165 11.88 -3.57 -3.68
C ILE A 165 12.10 -3.55 -2.16
N ASN A 166 11.85 -4.67 -1.48
CA ASN A 166 12.03 -4.80 -0.03
C ASN A 166 13.50 -4.84 0.41
N LYS A 167 14.45 -4.95 -0.53
CA LYS A 167 15.89 -4.92 -0.26
C LYS A 167 16.48 -3.52 -0.36
N LEU A 168 15.70 -2.54 -0.81
CA LEU A 168 16.14 -1.16 -0.90
C LEU A 168 16.34 -0.57 0.50
N THR A 169 17.39 0.22 0.64
CA THR A 169 17.65 0.99 1.86
C THR A 169 17.67 2.48 1.52
N ARG A 170 17.47 3.32 2.53
CA ARG A 170 17.61 4.78 2.38
C ARG A 170 18.95 5.17 1.76
N ASP A 171 20.04 4.54 2.22
CA ASP A 171 21.39 4.82 1.72
C ASP A 171 21.56 4.43 0.25
N THR A 172 21.05 3.27 -0.16
CA THR A 172 21.08 2.82 -1.56
C THR A 172 20.35 3.82 -2.47
N LEU A 173 19.15 4.27 -2.06
CA LEU A 173 18.36 5.23 -2.83
C LEU A 173 19.02 6.61 -2.88
N LEU A 174 19.59 7.08 -1.78
CA LEU A 174 20.31 8.35 -1.74
C LEU A 174 21.55 8.34 -2.66
N GLN A 175 22.33 7.25 -2.63
CA GLN A 175 23.49 7.10 -3.51
C GLN A 175 23.08 7.06 -4.99
N ALA A 176 22.03 6.30 -5.32
CA ALA A 176 21.47 6.24 -6.66
C ALA A 176 20.98 7.60 -7.14
N GLY A 177 20.34 8.39 -6.26
CA GLY A 177 19.91 9.77 -6.55
C GLY A 177 21.07 10.68 -6.93
N PHE A 178 22.17 10.66 -6.15
CA PHE A 178 23.37 11.46 -6.46
C PHE A 178 24.04 11.05 -7.77
N LEU A 179 24.11 9.74 -8.06
CA LEU A 179 24.65 9.23 -9.33
C LEU A 179 23.76 9.65 -10.50
N GLY A 180 22.44 9.57 -10.33
CA GLY A 180 21.44 10.03 -11.29
C GLY A 180 21.65 11.47 -11.71
N GLU A 181 21.76 12.39 -10.74
CA GLU A 181 22.03 13.80 -11.03
C GLU A 181 23.40 14.03 -11.67
N LYS A 182 24.46 13.35 -11.18
CA LYS A 182 25.82 13.54 -11.69
C LYS A 182 25.97 13.11 -13.15
N TYR A 183 25.34 11.99 -13.52
CA TYR A 183 25.47 11.40 -14.85
C TYR A 183 24.27 11.71 -15.76
N ASN A 184 23.34 12.55 -15.30
CA ASN A 184 22.09 12.90 -16.00
C ASN A 184 21.32 11.66 -16.47
N LYS A 185 21.11 10.73 -15.54
CA LYS A 185 20.46 9.43 -15.74
C LYS A 185 19.42 9.19 -14.64
N ARG A 186 18.55 8.18 -14.84
CA ARG A 186 17.55 7.80 -13.84
C ARG A 186 18.20 7.09 -12.64
N PRO A 187 17.83 7.41 -11.39
CA PRO A 187 18.34 6.70 -10.21
C PRO A 187 18.19 5.18 -10.29
N SER A 188 17.07 4.69 -10.81
CA SER A 188 16.80 3.26 -11.01
C SER A 188 17.80 2.55 -11.93
N GLU A 189 18.51 3.26 -12.83
CA GLU A 189 19.58 2.68 -13.64
C GLU A 189 20.85 2.34 -12.84
N PHE A 190 20.97 2.85 -11.61
CA PHE A 190 22.14 2.64 -10.74
C PHE A 190 21.88 1.63 -9.62
N ILE A 191 20.70 1.00 -9.61
CA ILE A 191 20.33 -0.02 -8.63
C ILE A 191 20.19 -1.35 -9.35
N GLU A 192 21.01 -2.33 -8.95
CA GLU A 192 20.90 -3.70 -9.45
C GLU A 192 19.74 -4.42 -8.75
N GLY A 193 18.93 -5.14 -9.52
CA GLY A 193 17.82 -5.94 -9.00
C GLY A 193 16.70 -6.16 -10.01
N ILE A 194 15.71 -6.93 -9.61
CA ILE A 194 14.48 -7.18 -10.36
C ILE A 194 13.41 -6.20 -9.88
N PHE A 195 13.01 -5.29 -10.76
CA PHE A 195 12.01 -4.26 -10.47
C PHE A 195 10.97 -4.20 -11.59
N THR A 196 9.71 -3.97 -11.23
CA THR A 196 8.69 -3.65 -12.24
C THR A 196 8.91 -2.23 -12.78
N LYS A 197 8.26 -1.90 -13.90
CA LYS A 197 8.25 -0.52 -14.43
C LYS A 197 7.73 0.49 -13.41
N LYS A 198 6.72 0.11 -12.61
CA LYS A 198 6.18 0.96 -11.53
C LYS A 198 7.22 1.16 -10.42
N ASN A 199 7.92 0.11 -10.00
CA ASN A 199 8.96 0.22 -8.98
C ASN A 199 10.12 1.12 -9.45
N ALA A 200 10.51 1.05 -10.73
CA ALA A 200 11.55 1.92 -11.27
C ALA A 200 11.17 3.41 -11.17
N VAL A 201 9.92 3.76 -11.45
CA VAL A 201 9.40 5.13 -11.28
C VAL A 201 9.41 5.53 -9.81
N ASP A 202 8.96 4.64 -8.92
CA ASP A 202 8.95 4.88 -7.47
C ASP A 202 10.38 5.15 -6.93
N ILE A 203 11.35 4.32 -7.35
CA ILE A 203 12.77 4.49 -7.03
C ILE A 203 13.28 5.85 -7.51
N ASP A 204 12.99 6.24 -8.75
CA ASP A 204 13.45 7.51 -9.32
C ASP A 204 12.92 8.71 -8.51
N VAL A 205 11.63 8.71 -8.19
CA VAL A 205 10.97 9.79 -7.43
C VAL A 205 11.52 9.86 -6.01
N THR A 206 11.57 8.73 -5.30
CA THR A 206 12.02 8.68 -3.90
C THR A 206 13.49 9.04 -3.77
N ALA A 207 14.36 8.52 -4.65
CA ALA A 207 15.78 8.83 -4.62
C ALA A 207 16.05 10.33 -4.80
N LEU A 208 15.35 10.99 -5.72
CA LEU A 208 15.50 12.42 -5.95
C LEU A 208 14.96 13.27 -4.80
N ALA A 209 13.84 12.88 -4.18
CA ALA A 209 13.31 13.53 -2.99
C ALA A 209 14.31 13.46 -1.82
N LEU A 210 14.90 12.28 -1.57
CA LEU A 210 15.93 12.11 -0.53
C LEU A 210 17.16 12.99 -0.76
N VAL A 211 17.58 13.17 -2.02
CA VAL A 211 18.71 14.06 -2.36
C VAL A 211 18.36 15.52 -2.08
N ALA A 212 17.14 15.95 -2.41
CA ALA A 212 16.67 17.30 -2.11
C ALA A 212 16.65 17.55 -0.60
N ASP A 213 16.02 16.66 0.17
CA ASP A 213 15.96 16.75 1.63
C ASP A 213 17.36 16.77 2.26
N TYR A 214 18.26 15.92 1.78
CA TYR A 214 19.64 15.88 2.27
C TYR A 214 20.37 17.20 2.04
N ARG A 215 20.17 17.85 0.88
CA ARG A 215 20.78 19.16 0.58
C ARG A 215 20.24 20.26 1.47
N ASP A 216 18.94 20.28 1.68
CA ASP A 216 18.28 21.28 2.52
C ASP A 216 18.76 21.16 3.97
N GLN A 217 18.88 19.94 4.49
CA GLN A 217 19.40 19.69 5.84
C GLN A 217 20.89 20.00 5.99
N LYS A 218 21.70 19.74 4.96
CA LYS A 218 23.18 19.92 5.03
C LYS A 218 23.66 21.28 4.51
N LYS A 219 22.78 22.12 3.96
CA LYS A 219 23.12 23.37 3.23
C LYS A 219 24.17 23.15 2.13
N VAL A 220 24.06 22.04 1.39
CA VAL A 220 25.06 21.63 0.39
C VAL A 220 24.56 22.00 -1.02
N GLU A 221 25.35 22.77 -1.77
CA GLU A 221 25.01 23.21 -3.12
C GLU A 221 24.94 22.04 -4.13
N LYS A 222 24.11 22.22 -5.16
CA LYS A 222 23.89 21.28 -6.27
C LYS A 222 25.22 20.91 -6.94
N GLY A 223 25.57 19.61 -6.94
CA GLY A 223 26.80 19.10 -7.56
C GLY A 223 28.01 18.86 -6.63
N SER A 224 27.95 19.23 -5.35
CA SER A 224 29.04 18.94 -4.40
C SER A 224 28.83 17.59 -3.69
N MET A 225 29.65 16.58 -4.05
CA MET A 225 29.55 15.23 -3.49
C MET A 225 30.50 15.08 -2.29
N LYS A 226 30.01 15.26 -1.06
CA LYS A 226 30.70 14.76 0.14
C LYS A 226 30.36 13.27 0.26
N TRP A 227 31.31 12.41 -0.08
CA TRP A 227 31.17 10.96 0.07
C TRP A 227 30.76 10.61 1.51
N ILE A 228 29.55 10.07 1.67
CA ILE A 228 29.12 9.44 2.91
C ILE A 228 29.86 8.09 2.95
N ARG A 229 31.08 8.08 3.49
CA ARG A 229 31.74 6.83 3.84
C ARG A 229 30.89 6.22 4.95
N GLY A 230 30.24 5.09 4.65
CA GLY A 230 29.50 4.30 5.62
C GLY A 230 30.31 4.20 6.91
N GLY A 231 29.71 4.65 8.01
CA GLY A 231 30.30 4.46 9.32
C GLY A 231 30.46 2.96 9.53
N LYS A 232 31.71 2.48 9.56
CA LYS A 232 32.00 1.15 10.06
C LYS A 232 31.44 1.07 11.48
N LYS A 233 30.47 0.19 11.71
CA LYS A 233 30.28 -0.40 13.03
C LYS A 233 31.52 -1.23 13.38
#